data_AF-A0A3R9NSC3-F1
#
_entry.id   AF-A0A3R9NSC3-F1
#
_cell.length_a   1.000
_cell.length_b   1.000
_cell.length_c   1.000
_cell.angle_alpha   90.00
_cell.angle_beta   90.00
_cell.angle_gamma   90.00
#
_symmetry.space_group_name_H-M   'P 1'
#
loop_
_entity.id
_entity.type
_entity.pdbx_description
1 polymer ?
#
loop_
_entity_poly.entity_id
_entity_poly.type
_entity_poly.pdbx_seq_one_letter_code
_entity_poly.pdbx_strand_id
1 'polypeptide(L)'
;MQKFTVERLTFDTLTQLPNSWEPADYKDLLTKTGYDNPDDIAANELTDMAHMALTDLEPTEAAQLVLEYLFEDQLTTGQIENLAHQMLTEKLWEENPELEQHEGFFKATQLLYTAYNGKFPRAEAVQFQVQLTAEDAEALSIFDQQPEAPLLRLLAQGMPDNTLLKRLFHEQLDGTSFPEAPSIIWQLTPSKKTEKSVVFDVVSSAYWLDDFKYADTYEATTQADAVAETAE
;
A
#
# COMPACT_ATOMS: atom_id res chain seq x y z
N MET A 1 18.41 -19.01 -8.18
CA MET A 1 16.99 -18.69 -8.44
C MET A 1 16.18 -19.97 -8.33
N GLN A 2 15.10 -19.92 -7.57
CA GLN A 2 14.13 -21.00 -7.38
C GLN A 2 12.96 -20.81 -8.35
N LYS A 3 12.36 -21.91 -8.80
CA LYS A 3 11.26 -21.92 -9.78
C LYS A 3 9.92 -22.14 -9.09
N PHE A 4 8.91 -21.38 -9.53
CA PHE A 4 7.54 -21.45 -9.02
C PHE A 4 6.53 -21.43 -10.15
N THR A 5 5.45 -22.18 -9.96
CA THR A 5 4.19 -21.93 -10.66
C THR A 5 3.45 -20.83 -9.91
N VAL A 6 3.15 -19.73 -10.60
CA VAL A 6 2.43 -18.57 -10.07
C VAL A 6 1.03 -18.58 -10.66
N GLU A 7 0.03 -18.47 -9.79
CA GLU A 7 -1.39 -18.48 -10.18
C GLU A 7 -2.13 -17.32 -9.50
N ARG A 8 -2.71 -16.43 -10.29
CA ARG A 8 -3.62 -15.40 -9.79
C ARG A 8 -4.99 -16.01 -9.51
N LEU A 9 -5.41 -16.01 -8.24
CA LEU A 9 -6.68 -16.60 -7.81
C LEU A 9 -7.84 -15.60 -7.88
N THR A 10 -7.60 -14.35 -7.45
CA THR A 10 -8.58 -13.26 -7.47
C THR A 10 -7.90 -11.97 -7.95
N PHE A 11 -8.68 -10.95 -8.29
CA PHE A 11 -8.16 -9.61 -8.56
C PHE A 11 -9.30 -8.60 -8.50
N ASP A 12 -9.16 -7.60 -7.64
CA ASP A 12 -10.16 -6.58 -7.40
C ASP A 12 -9.50 -5.20 -7.30
N THR A 13 -10.20 -4.17 -7.77
CA THR A 13 -9.80 -2.77 -7.56
C THR A 13 -10.44 -2.25 -6.28
N LEU A 14 -9.66 -1.51 -5.50
CA LEU A 14 -10.07 -0.92 -4.24
C LEU A 14 -10.09 0.61 -4.34
N THR A 15 -11.13 1.20 -3.76
CA THR A 15 -11.19 2.64 -3.47
C THR A 15 -10.93 2.96 -1.99
N GLN A 16 -10.73 1.93 -1.17
CA GLN A 16 -10.39 2.00 0.26
C GLN A 16 -9.54 0.78 0.61
N LEU A 17 -8.41 0.98 1.29
CA LEU A 17 -7.58 -0.16 1.71
C LEU A 17 -8.26 -0.90 2.87
N PRO A 18 -8.14 -2.24 2.93
CA PRO A 18 -8.59 -2.98 4.10
C PRO A 18 -7.76 -2.59 5.32
N ASN A 19 -8.43 -2.46 6.47
CA ASN A 19 -7.83 -2.10 7.76
C ASN A 19 -6.95 -0.83 7.69
N SER A 20 -7.31 0.15 6.84
CA SER A 20 -6.57 1.41 6.72
C SER A 20 -6.72 2.30 7.94
N TRP A 21 -7.90 2.33 8.53
CA TRP A 21 -8.27 3.20 9.63
C TRP A 21 -8.97 2.36 10.70
N GLU A 22 -8.40 2.34 11.89
CA GLU A 22 -8.93 1.70 13.08
C GLU A 22 -9.79 2.68 13.88
N PRO A 23 -10.69 2.20 14.76
CA PRO A 23 -11.49 3.08 15.63
C PRO A 23 -10.66 4.06 16.46
N ALA A 24 -9.45 3.69 16.88
CA ALA A 24 -8.56 4.59 17.60
C ALA A 24 -8.14 5.79 16.74
N ASP A 25 -7.83 5.56 15.46
CA ASP A 25 -7.42 6.63 14.54
C ASP A 25 -8.52 7.68 14.38
N TYR A 26 -9.78 7.25 14.23
CA TYR A 26 -10.90 8.18 14.11
C TYR A 26 -11.11 9.03 15.38
N LYS A 27 -10.89 8.45 16.56
CA LYS A 27 -10.95 9.19 17.84
C LYS A 27 -9.84 10.23 17.95
N ASP A 28 -8.63 9.89 17.50
CA ASP A 28 -7.49 10.80 17.51
C ASP A 28 -7.70 11.95 16.53
N LEU A 29 -8.20 11.65 15.32
CA LEU A 29 -8.60 12.68 14.34
C LEU A 29 -9.67 13.61 14.92
N LEU A 30 -10.72 13.06 15.55
CA LEU A 30 -11.76 13.86 16.22
C LEU A 30 -11.20 14.73 17.35
N THR A 31 -10.27 14.20 18.14
CA THR A 31 -9.60 14.99 19.18
C THR A 31 -8.82 16.16 18.57
N LYS A 32 -8.12 15.92 17.45
CA LYS A 32 -7.35 16.95 16.73
C LYS A 32 -8.24 18.01 16.08
N THR A 33 -9.47 17.69 15.68
CA THR A 33 -10.46 18.69 15.20
C THR A 33 -11.08 19.51 16.33
N GLY A 34 -10.81 19.17 17.59
CA GLY A 34 -11.37 19.83 18.76
C GLY A 34 -12.73 19.29 19.21
N TYR A 35 -13.08 18.06 18.81
CA TYR A 35 -14.30 17.39 19.26
C TYR A 35 -14.20 16.99 20.75
N ASP A 36 -15.23 17.29 21.53
CA ASP A 36 -15.29 16.96 22.96
C ASP A 36 -15.68 15.48 23.18
N ASN A 37 -14.90 14.75 24.00
CA ASN A 37 -15.18 13.37 24.43
C ASN A 37 -15.47 12.36 23.28
N PRO A 38 -14.55 12.15 22.33
CA PRO A 38 -14.74 11.18 21.24
C PRO A 38 -14.91 9.72 21.73
N ASP A 39 -14.54 9.43 22.98
CA ASP A 39 -14.73 8.12 23.60
C ASP A 39 -16.19 7.74 23.85
N ASP A 40 -17.10 8.72 23.93
CA ASP A 40 -18.53 8.49 24.16
C ASP A 40 -19.29 8.18 22.85
N ILE A 41 -18.64 8.32 21.69
CA ILE A 41 -19.24 8.04 20.39
C ILE A 41 -19.40 6.53 20.18
N ALA A 42 -20.57 6.11 19.71
CA ALA A 42 -20.81 4.73 19.36
C ALA A 42 -19.92 4.29 18.19
N ALA A 43 -19.38 3.07 18.25
CA ALA A 43 -18.42 2.58 17.26
C ALA A 43 -18.94 2.63 15.80
N ASN A 44 -20.25 2.46 15.61
CA ASN A 44 -20.91 2.52 14.30
C ASN A 44 -21.17 3.94 13.79
N GLU A 45 -20.99 4.97 14.62
CA GLU A 45 -21.17 6.39 14.26
C GLU A 45 -19.82 7.12 14.13
N LEU A 46 -18.75 6.49 14.60
CA LEU A 46 -17.44 7.11 14.75
C LEU A 46 -16.85 7.64 13.44
N THR A 47 -16.91 6.85 12.37
CA THR A 47 -16.44 7.26 11.04
C THR A 47 -17.24 8.43 10.49
N ASP A 48 -18.56 8.41 10.64
CA ASP A 48 -19.43 9.49 10.17
C ASP A 48 -19.16 10.78 10.94
N MET A 49 -18.97 10.70 12.27
CA MET A 49 -18.59 11.85 13.09
C MET A 49 -17.23 12.41 12.69
N ALA A 50 -16.23 11.56 12.44
CA ALA A 50 -14.91 12.00 11.99
C ALA A 50 -14.99 12.73 10.64
N HIS A 51 -15.75 12.20 9.68
CA HIS A 51 -15.99 12.88 8.40
C HIS A 51 -16.66 14.24 8.58
N MET A 52 -17.70 14.33 9.41
CA MET A 52 -18.38 15.60 9.68
C MET A 52 -17.42 16.63 10.27
N ALA A 53 -16.64 16.25 11.29
CA ALA A 53 -15.69 17.14 11.93
C ALA A 53 -14.56 17.59 10.98
N LEU A 54 -14.10 16.71 10.08
CA LEU A 54 -13.15 17.10 9.03
C LEU A 54 -13.76 18.13 8.09
N THR A 55 -15.02 17.96 7.67
CA THR A 55 -15.68 18.88 6.73
C THR A 55 -16.02 20.26 7.29
N ASP A 56 -15.91 20.45 8.62
CA ASP A 56 -16.00 21.77 9.25
C ASP A 56 -14.74 22.64 9.02
N LEU A 57 -13.65 22.03 8.55
CA LEU A 57 -12.41 22.70 8.18
C LEU A 57 -12.35 23.00 6.67
N GLU A 58 -11.53 23.97 6.27
CA GLU A 58 -11.17 24.08 4.85
C GLU A 58 -10.40 22.83 4.41
N PRO A 59 -10.55 22.36 3.16
CA PRO A 59 -9.96 21.08 2.72
C PRO A 59 -8.46 20.99 2.95
N THR A 60 -7.73 22.09 2.73
CA THR A 60 -6.28 22.13 2.97
C THR A 60 -5.95 22.01 4.44
N GLU A 61 -6.77 22.57 5.33
CA GLU A 61 -6.60 22.46 6.79
C GLU A 61 -6.89 21.02 7.26
N ALA A 62 -7.96 20.39 6.72
CA ALA A 62 -8.22 18.97 6.99
C ALA A 62 -7.12 18.06 6.45
N ALA A 63 -6.58 18.36 5.25
CA ALA A 63 -5.45 17.62 4.70
C ALA A 63 -4.20 17.76 5.58
N GLN A 64 -3.90 18.98 6.04
CA GLN A 64 -2.79 19.21 6.98
C GLN A 64 -2.97 18.38 8.26
N LEU A 65 -4.14 18.41 8.89
CA LEU A 65 -4.44 17.66 10.11
C LEU A 65 -4.25 16.15 9.92
N VAL A 66 -4.75 15.59 8.82
CA VAL A 66 -4.63 14.16 8.51
C VAL A 66 -3.18 13.78 8.22
N LEU A 67 -2.42 14.62 7.51
CA LEU A 67 -1.00 14.40 7.25
C LEU A 67 -0.16 14.50 8.54
N GLU A 68 -0.46 15.45 9.43
CA GLU A 68 0.16 15.54 10.75
C GLU A 68 -0.07 14.28 11.57
N TYR A 69 -1.27 13.70 11.50
CA TYR A 69 -1.57 12.43 12.17
C TYR A 69 -0.76 11.25 11.60
N LEU A 70 -0.64 11.16 10.27
CA LEU A 70 0.00 10.01 9.61
C LEU A 70 1.53 10.08 9.58
N PHE A 71 2.10 11.28 9.59
CA PHE A 71 3.52 11.51 9.32
C PHE A 71 4.23 12.36 10.40
N GLU A 72 3.70 12.38 11.63
CA GLU A 72 4.17 13.24 12.73
C GLU A 72 5.70 13.21 12.91
N ASP A 73 6.31 12.01 12.84
CA ASP A 73 7.74 11.81 13.03
C ASP A 73 8.59 11.87 11.74
N GLN A 74 7.95 12.04 10.57
CA GLN A 74 8.59 11.91 9.26
C GLN A 74 8.68 13.24 8.51
N LEU A 75 7.73 14.15 8.71
CA LEU A 75 7.61 15.38 7.95
C LEU A 75 7.61 16.60 8.86
N THR A 76 8.33 17.64 8.44
CA THR A 76 8.29 18.96 9.12
C THR A 76 6.96 19.67 8.84
N THR A 77 6.57 20.60 9.72
CA THR A 77 5.35 21.42 9.54
C THR A 77 5.30 22.08 8.16
N GLY A 78 6.40 22.67 7.69
CA GLY A 78 6.45 23.28 6.36
C GLY A 78 6.32 22.28 5.20
N GLN A 79 6.76 21.03 5.36
CA GLN A 79 6.51 19.99 4.35
C GLN A 79 5.03 19.60 4.33
N ILE A 80 4.43 19.40 5.50
CA ILE A 80 3.01 19.04 5.65
C ILE A 80 2.12 20.13 5.03
N GLU A 81 2.36 21.41 5.34
CA GLU A 81 1.61 22.54 4.76
C GLU A 81 1.67 22.52 3.21
N ASN A 82 2.86 22.31 2.64
CA ASN A 82 3.03 22.24 1.19
C ASN A 82 2.33 21.02 0.57
N LEU A 83 2.46 19.83 1.19
CA LEU A 83 1.85 18.59 0.73
C LEU A 83 0.33 18.64 0.82
N ALA A 84 -0.23 19.25 1.88
CA ALA A 84 -1.67 19.44 2.05
C ALA A 84 -2.28 20.26 0.90
N HIS A 85 -1.57 21.27 0.40
CA HIS A 85 -1.98 22.00 -0.80
C HIS A 85 -1.91 21.13 -2.07
N GLN A 86 -0.85 20.35 -2.23
CA GLN A 86 -0.66 19.48 -3.40
C GLN A 86 -1.70 18.36 -3.47
N MET A 87 -2.12 17.80 -2.33
CA MET A 87 -3.10 16.71 -2.26
C MET A 87 -4.44 17.02 -2.93
N LEU A 88 -4.79 18.30 -3.12
CA LEU A 88 -6.02 18.68 -3.80
C LEU A 88 -6.01 18.36 -5.30
N THR A 89 -4.83 18.26 -5.92
CA THR A 89 -4.70 18.10 -7.38
C THR A 89 -3.76 16.99 -7.78
N GLU A 90 -2.68 16.79 -7.02
CA GLU A 90 -1.60 15.84 -7.34
C GLU A 90 -1.88 14.46 -6.75
N LYS A 91 -1.36 13.42 -7.41
CA LYS A 91 -1.49 12.04 -6.95
C LYS A 91 -0.29 11.64 -6.12
N LEU A 92 -0.19 12.16 -4.91
CA LEU A 92 1.01 11.96 -4.07
C LEU A 92 1.31 10.49 -3.73
N TRP A 93 0.33 9.58 -3.82
CA TRP A 93 0.53 8.14 -3.67
C TRP A 93 1.12 7.44 -4.91
N GLU A 94 1.41 8.21 -5.98
CA GLU A 94 2.06 7.76 -7.22
C GLU A 94 3.27 8.65 -7.54
N GLU A 95 3.18 9.95 -7.25
CA GLU A 95 4.09 10.98 -7.75
C GLU A 95 5.11 11.45 -6.70
N ASN A 96 4.93 11.14 -5.41
CA ASN A 96 5.89 11.54 -4.38
C ASN A 96 7.23 10.80 -4.59
N PRO A 97 8.39 11.48 -4.54
CA PRO A 97 9.69 10.81 -4.57
C PRO A 97 9.88 9.77 -3.45
N GLU A 98 9.28 9.95 -2.28
CA GLU A 98 9.42 9.05 -1.13
C GLU A 98 8.39 7.92 -1.19
N LEU A 99 8.78 6.76 -1.75
CA LEU A 99 7.88 5.61 -1.94
C LEU A 99 7.26 5.10 -0.63
N GLU A 100 8.03 5.12 0.46
CA GLU A 100 7.58 4.67 1.79
C GLU A 100 6.34 5.45 2.28
N GLN A 101 6.14 6.67 1.78
CA GLN A 101 5.01 7.51 2.17
C GLN A 101 3.76 7.28 1.32
N HIS A 102 3.86 6.52 0.22
CA HIS A 102 2.78 6.37 -0.77
C HIS A 102 1.49 5.79 -0.16
N GLU A 103 1.60 4.76 0.68
CA GLU A 103 0.42 4.19 1.36
C GLU A 103 -0.24 5.23 2.28
N GLY A 104 0.55 6.00 3.03
CA GLY A 104 0.04 7.07 3.89
C GLY A 104 -0.71 8.14 3.09
N PHE A 105 -0.16 8.58 1.94
CA PHE A 105 -0.85 9.51 1.05
C PHE A 105 -2.13 8.93 0.45
N PHE A 106 -2.13 7.63 0.13
CA PHE A 106 -3.34 6.94 -0.32
C PHE A 106 -4.42 7.01 0.76
N LYS A 107 -4.08 6.61 1.99
CA LYS A 107 -4.99 6.61 3.16
C LYS A 107 -5.58 7.99 3.42
N ALA A 108 -4.74 9.02 3.43
CA ALA A 108 -5.14 10.40 3.63
C ALA A 108 -6.10 10.88 2.52
N THR A 109 -5.71 10.67 1.26
CA THR A 109 -6.50 11.11 0.10
C THR A 109 -7.85 10.39 0.07
N GLN A 110 -7.88 9.09 0.35
CA GLN A 110 -9.11 8.29 0.36
C GLN A 110 -10.10 8.74 1.45
N LEU A 111 -9.61 9.02 2.66
CA LEU A 111 -10.41 9.57 3.75
C LEU A 111 -11.03 10.91 3.34
N LEU A 112 -10.20 11.82 2.83
CA LEU A 112 -10.61 13.19 2.49
C LEU A 112 -11.47 13.24 1.21
N TYR A 113 -11.23 12.37 0.24
CA TYR A 113 -12.10 12.16 -0.93
C TYR A 113 -13.51 11.84 -0.47
N THR A 114 -13.64 10.92 0.50
CA THR A 114 -14.94 10.49 1.03
C THR A 114 -15.60 11.61 1.83
N ALA A 115 -14.88 12.23 2.77
CA ALA A 115 -15.38 13.31 3.61
C ALA A 115 -15.89 14.50 2.77
N TYR A 116 -15.13 14.92 1.77
CA TYR A 116 -15.46 16.09 0.93
C TYR A 116 -16.19 15.74 -0.38
N ASN A 117 -16.80 14.55 -0.47
CA ASN A 117 -17.61 14.13 -1.63
C ASN A 117 -16.90 14.33 -2.98
N GLY A 118 -15.65 13.90 -3.07
CA GLY A 118 -14.85 13.91 -4.29
C GLY A 118 -14.08 15.20 -4.59
N LYS A 119 -13.89 16.08 -3.59
CA LYS A 119 -13.05 17.29 -3.75
C LYS A 119 -11.56 16.97 -3.92
N PHE A 120 -11.09 15.89 -3.31
CA PHE A 120 -9.74 15.37 -3.50
C PHE A 120 -9.69 14.44 -4.72
N PRO A 121 -8.50 14.12 -5.27
CA PRO A 121 -8.34 13.10 -6.29
C PRO A 121 -8.86 11.74 -5.84
N ARG A 122 -9.44 10.97 -6.77
CA ARG A 122 -9.85 9.59 -6.49
C ARG A 122 -8.63 8.67 -6.53
N ALA A 123 -8.27 8.10 -5.38
CA ALA A 123 -7.20 7.12 -5.28
C ALA A 123 -7.71 5.70 -5.61
N GLU A 124 -6.89 4.92 -6.32
CA GLU A 124 -7.19 3.54 -6.70
C GLU A 124 -6.05 2.60 -6.33
N ALA A 125 -6.39 1.52 -5.65
CA ALA A 125 -5.50 0.44 -5.25
C ALA A 125 -5.99 -0.88 -5.85
N VAL A 126 -5.19 -1.93 -5.73
CA VAL A 126 -5.55 -3.29 -6.13
C VAL A 126 -5.37 -4.24 -4.97
N GLN A 127 -6.26 -5.22 -4.90
CA GLN A 127 -6.16 -6.35 -3.99
C GLN A 127 -6.32 -7.64 -4.77
N PHE A 128 -5.44 -8.60 -4.52
CA PHE A 128 -5.52 -9.90 -5.18
C PHE A 128 -4.92 -11.00 -4.32
N GLN A 129 -5.36 -12.22 -4.61
CA GLN A 129 -4.75 -13.43 -4.08
C GLN A 129 -3.86 -14.07 -5.14
N VAL A 130 -2.63 -14.41 -4.77
CA VAL A 130 -1.68 -15.12 -5.62
C VAL A 130 -1.19 -16.38 -4.92
N GLN A 131 -1.30 -17.50 -5.61
CA GLN A 131 -0.77 -18.78 -5.16
C GLN A 131 0.59 -19.02 -5.80
N LEU A 132 1.59 -19.32 -4.97
CA LEU A 132 2.91 -19.74 -5.38
C LEU A 132 3.05 -21.23 -5.07
N THR A 133 3.38 -22.04 -6.07
CA THR A 133 3.66 -23.46 -5.90
C THR A 133 5.10 -23.76 -6.25
N ALA A 134 5.84 -24.31 -5.30
CA ALA A 134 7.22 -24.73 -5.47
C ALA A 134 7.33 -26.20 -5.91
N GLU A 135 8.35 -26.53 -6.68
CA GLU A 135 8.72 -27.93 -6.94
C GLU A 135 9.21 -28.61 -5.65
N ASP A 136 10.05 -27.89 -4.89
CA ASP A 136 10.62 -28.32 -3.61
C ASP A 136 10.13 -27.44 -2.46
N ALA A 137 9.71 -28.08 -1.36
CA ALA A 137 9.16 -27.41 -0.17
C ALA A 137 10.10 -26.35 0.43
N GLU A 138 11.40 -26.63 0.41
CA GLU A 138 12.44 -25.73 0.91
C GLU A 138 12.51 -24.41 0.13
N ALA A 139 12.07 -24.37 -1.13
CA ALA A 139 12.08 -23.14 -1.91
C ALA A 139 11.14 -22.07 -1.34
N LEU A 140 10.10 -22.45 -0.58
CA LEU A 140 9.19 -21.49 0.06
C LEU A 140 9.86 -20.67 1.17
N SER A 141 11.01 -21.09 1.70
CA SER A 141 11.68 -20.37 2.79
C SER A 141 12.21 -19.00 2.36
N ILE A 142 12.31 -18.73 1.06
CA ILE A 142 12.73 -17.42 0.54
C ILE A 142 11.77 -16.28 0.91
N PHE A 143 10.54 -16.62 1.31
CA PHE A 143 9.50 -15.67 1.72
C PHE A 143 9.42 -15.46 3.24
N ASP A 144 10.28 -16.09 4.04
CA ASP A 144 10.12 -16.08 5.50
C ASP A 144 10.61 -14.78 6.18
N GLN A 145 11.42 -13.95 5.50
CA GLN A 145 12.00 -12.72 6.09
C GLN A 145 11.56 -11.44 5.36
N GLN A 146 11.84 -11.34 4.06
CA GLN A 146 11.47 -10.20 3.22
C GLN A 146 10.72 -10.73 2.01
N PRO A 147 9.43 -11.11 2.16
CA PRO A 147 8.66 -11.75 1.10
C PRO A 147 8.35 -10.82 -0.08
N GLU A 148 8.38 -9.50 0.10
CA GLU A 148 7.94 -8.52 -0.89
C GLU A 148 8.82 -8.53 -2.14
N ALA A 149 10.14 -8.47 -1.97
CA ALA A 149 11.11 -8.50 -3.06
C ALA A 149 11.04 -9.78 -3.91
N PRO A 150 11.14 -11.01 -3.35
CA PRO A 150 10.99 -12.23 -4.11
C PRO A 150 9.61 -12.35 -4.74
N LEU A 151 8.54 -11.86 -4.09
CA LEU A 151 7.20 -11.86 -4.66
C LEU A 151 7.08 -10.90 -5.84
N LEU A 152 7.55 -9.65 -5.74
CA LEU A 152 7.51 -8.68 -6.85
C LEU A 152 8.26 -9.20 -8.08
N ARG A 153 9.40 -9.87 -7.91
CA ARG A 153 10.13 -10.51 -9.00
C ARG A 153 9.27 -11.56 -9.73
N LEU A 154 8.48 -12.34 -9.00
CA LEU A 154 7.54 -13.30 -9.59
C LEU A 154 6.37 -12.61 -10.28
N LEU A 155 5.77 -11.59 -9.65
CA LEU A 155 4.65 -10.84 -10.21
C LEU A 155 5.04 -10.14 -11.52
N ALA A 156 6.21 -9.49 -11.55
CA ALA A 156 6.72 -8.79 -12.72
C ALA A 156 6.83 -9.70 -13.95
N GLN A 157 7.25 -10.95 -13.80
CA GLN A 157 7.33 -11.91 -14.92
C GLN A 157 5.97 -12.25 -15.54
N GLY A 158 4.87 -12.14 -14.78
CA GLY A 158 3.50 -12.33 -15.26
C GLY A 158 2.88 -11.10 -15.92
N MET A 159 3.53 -9.94 -15.85
CA MET A 159 3.02 -8.67 -16.38
C MET A 159 3.64 -8.31 -17.75
N PRO A 160 2.99 -7.46 -18.56
CA PRO A 160 3.56 -6.94 -19.81
C PRO A 160 4.95 -6.29 -19.63
N ASP A 161 5.79 -6.35 -20.66
CA ASP A 161 7.17 -5.84 -20.58
C ASP A 161 7.25 -4.30 -20.47
N ASN A 162 6.23 -3.60 -20.93
CA ASN A 162 6.14 -2.15 -20.91
C ASN A 162 5.52 -1.59 -19.62
N THR A 163 5.33 -2.41 -18.59
CA THR A 163 4.82 -1.97 -17.28
C THR A 163 5.76 -0.95 -16.64
N LEU A 164 5.18 -0.05 -15.84
CA LEU A 164 5.94 0.94 -15.12
C LEU A 164 6.95 0.31 -14.15
N LEU A 165 6.52 -0.72 -13.41
CA LEU A 165 7.36 -1.46 -12.47
C LEU A 165 8.65 -1.94 -13.16
N LYS A 166 8.54 -2.61 -14.31
CA LYS A 166 9.71 -3.06 -15.08
C LYS A 166 10.55 -1.89 -15.57
N ARG A 167 9.92 -0.83 -16.07
CA ARG A 167 10.66 0.33 -16.59
C ARG A 167 11.51 1.02 -15.52
N LEU A 168 10.99 1.16 -14.30
CA LEU A 168 11.67 1.86 -13.22
C LEU A 168 12.61 0.97 -12.41
N PHE A 169 12.29 -0.33 -12.26
CA PHE A 169 13.01 -1.23 -11.35
C PHE A 169 13.61 -2.47 -12.04
N HIS A 170 13.91 -2.41 -13.34
CA HIS A 170 14.50 -3.55 -14.06
C HIS A 170 15.79 -4.06 -13.38
N GLU A 171 16.66 -3.17 -12.90
CA GLU A 171 17.90 -3.58 -12.23
C GLU A 171 17.65 -4.34 -10.92
N GLN A 172 16.65 -3.93 -10.13
CA GLN A 172 16.28 -4.57 -8.86
C GLN A 172 15.55 -5.91 -9.09
N LEU A 173 14.72 -5.96 -10.14
CA LEU A 173 13.99 -7.16 -10.55
C LEU A 173 14.97 -8.26 -11.02
N ASP A 174 15.99 -7.89 -11.80
CA ASP A 174 17.03 -8.81 -12.28
C ASP A 174 18.12 -9.06 -11.23
N GLY A 175 18.26 -8.14 -10.28
CA GLY A 175 19.27 -8.13 -9.24
C GLY A 175 18.96 -9.01 -8.02
N THR A 176 19.84 -8.93 -7.03
CA THR A 176 19.72 -9.65 -5.76
C THR A 176 19.14 -8.81 -4.64
N SER A 177 19.03 -7.49 -4.79
CA SER A 177 18.52 -6.57 -3.77
C SER A 177 17.41 -5.71 -4.36
N PHE A 178 16.30 -5.59 -3.64
CA PHE A 178 15.16 -4.76 -4.02
C PHE A 178 14.58 -4.05 -2.79
N PRO A 179 15.30 -3.05 -2.24
CA PRO A 179 14.92 -2.39 -0.99
C PRO A 179 13.59 -1.62 -1.07
N GLU A 180 13.15 -1.20 -2.26
CA GLU A 180 11.89 -0.49 -2.46
C GLU A 180 10.66 -1.41 -2.49
N ALA A 181 10.86 -2.73 -2.49
CA ALA A 181 9.76 -3.69 -2.59
C ALA A 181 8.68 -3.55 -1.49
N PRO A 182 9.02 -3.31 -0.21
CA PRO A 182 8.05 -3.06 0.85
C PRO A 182 7.22 -1.79 0.64
N SER A 183 7.75 -0.81 -0.10
CA SER A 183 7.02 0.44 -0.41
C SER A 183 6.10 0.29 -1.61
N ILE A 184 6.30 -0.75 -2.42
CA ILE A 184 5.44 -1.09 -3.57
C ILE A 184 4.32 -2.05 -3.13
N ILE A 185 4.63 -3.06 -2.32
CA ILE A 185 3.62 -3.94 -1.72
C ILE A 185 3.25 -3.39 -0.35
N TRP A 186 2.14 -2.66 -0.28
CA TRP A 186 1.68 -2.00 0.95
C TRP A 186 1.23 -2.98 2.03
N GLN A 187 0.52 -4.05 1.64
CA GLN A 187 0.10 -5.08 2.58
C GLN A 187 0.32 -6.47 1.99
N LEU A 188 0.96 -7.34 2.76
CA LEU A 188 1.28 -8.70 2.36
C LEU A 188 0.98 -9.67 3.49
N THR A 189 -0.06 -10.49 3.33
CA THR A 189 -0.46 -11.47 4.35
C THR A 189 -0.51 -12.88 3.75
N PRO A 190 0.21 -13.86 4.31
CA PRO A 190 0.03 -15.26 3.92
C PRO A 190 -1.32 -15.79 4.46
N SER A 191 -2.20 -16.27 3.58
CA SER A 191 -3.55 -16.71 3.96
C SER A 191 -3.71 -18.23 4.00
N LYS A 192 -2.94 -18.98 3.18
CA LYS A 192 -2.92 -20.45 3.19
C LYS A 192 -1.51 -20.96 2.90
N LYS A 193 -1.01 -21.91 3.69
CA LYS A 193 0.30 -22.56 3.47
C LYS A 193 0.13 -24.08 3.50
N THR A 194 0.68 -24.74 2.50
CA THR A 194 0.87 -26.19 2.45
C THR A 194 2.36 -26.50 2.42
N GLU A 195 2.74 -27.77 2.31
CA GLU A 195 4.14 -28.16 2.16
C GLU A 195 4.81 -27.57 0.92
N LYS A 196 4.06 -27.39 -0.18
CA LYS A 196 4.59 -26.95 -1.48
C LYS A 196 3.96 -25.69 -2.03
N SER A 197 2.98 -25.11 -1.35
CA SER A 197 2.36 -23.87 -1.81
C SER A 197 2.09 -22.87 -0.69
N VAL A 198 2.09 -21.61 -1.07
CA VAL A 198 1.65 -20.50 -0.22
C VAL A 198 0.73 -19.59 -1.03
N VAL A 199 -0.35 -19.12 -0.42
CA VAL A 199 -1.21 -18.08 -0.96
C VAL A 199 -0.94 -16.79 -0.21
N PHE A 200 -0.67 -15.73 -0.95
CA PHE A 200 -0.53 -14.38 -0.43
C PHE A 200 -1.74 -13.53 -0.81
N ASP A 201 -2.26 -12.82 0.17
CA ASP A 201 -3.17 -11.69 -0.02
C ASP A 201 -2.31 -10.43 -0.15
N VAL A 202 -2.42 -9.75 -1.29
CA VAL A 202 -1.57 -8.61 -1.66
C VAL A 202 -2.44 -7.38 -1.83
N VAL A 203 -2.01 -6.26 -1.26
CA VAL A 203 -2.57 -4.92 -1.52
C VAL A 203 -1.45 -3.98 -1.98
N SER A 204 -1.70 -3.22 -3.04
CA SER A 204 -0.75 -2.27 -3.62
C SER A 204 -1.49 -1.15 -4.36
N SER A 205 -0.76 -0.10 -4.76
CA SER A 205 -1.28 0.91 -5.70
C SER A 205 -1.64 0.28 -7.05
N ALA A 206 -2.76 0.71 -7.62
CA ALA A 206 -3.10 0.35 -9.00
C ALA A 206 -2.00 0.83 -9.98
N TYR A 207 -1.31 1.92 -9.64
CA TYR A 207 -0.18 2.47 -10.40
C TYR A 207 0.94 1.46 -10.66
N TRP A 208 1.18 0.56 -9.70
CA TRP A 208 2.25 -0.43 -9.79
C TRP A 208 1.78 -1.75 -10.38
N LEU A 209 0.64 -2.27 -9.92
CA LEU A 209 0.25 -3.67 -10.11
C LEU A 209 -1.10 -3.89 -10.80
N ASP A 210 -1.75 -2.86 -11.36
CA ASP A 210 -3.02 -3.04 -12.11
C ASP A 210 -2.90 -4.02 -13.29
N ASP A 211 -1.75 -4.01 -13.98
CA ASP A 211 -1.50 -4.91 -15.12
C ASP A 211 -1.42 -6.39 -14.73
N PHE A 212 -1.25 -6.72 -13.43
CA PHE A 212 -1.24 -8.10 -12.97
C PHE A 212 -2.60 -8.81 -13.15
N LYS A 213 -3.70 -8.08 -13.34
CA LYS A 213 -5.02 -8.66 -13.64
C LYS A 213 -5.05 -9.53 -14.91
N TYR A 214 -4.11 -9.30 -15.83
CA TYR A 214 -3.98 -10.06 -17.08
C TYR A 214 -3.12 -11.31 -16.93
N ALA A 215 -2.49 -11.53 -15.76
CA ALA A 215 -1.72 -12.72 -15.50
C ALA A 215 -2.64 -13.93 -15.33
N ASP A 216 -2.37 -14.97 -16.13
CA ASP A 216 -2.91 -16.31 -15.97
C ASP A 216 -1.98 -17.13 -15.05
N THR A 217 -1.97 -18.46 -15.18
CA THR A 217 -0.95 -19.32 -14.57
C THR A 217 0.32 -19.30 -15.41
N TYR A 218 1.47 -19.07 -14.77
CA TYR A 218 2.76 -19.04 -15.45
C TYR A 218 3.89 -19.59 -14.57
N GLU A 219 5.00 -19.94 -15.22
CA GLU A 219 6.23 -20.34 -14.54
C GLU A 219 7.15 -19.12 -14.42
N ALA A 220 7.65 -18.87 -13.21
CA ALA A 220 8.57 -17.77 -12.95
C ALA A 220 9.65 -18.20 -11.98
N THR A 221 10.73 -17.42 -11.95
CA THR A 221 11.86 -17.67 -11.06
C THR A 221 12.14 -16.49 -10.17
N THR A 222 12.57 -16.74 -8.94
CA THR A 222 12.93 -15.68 -8.00
C THR A 222 14.02 -16.15 -7.06
N GLN A 223 14.45 -15.28 -6.15
CA GLN A 223 15.47 -15.55 -5.15
C GLN A 223 15.21 -14.70 -3.91
N ALA A 224 15.65 -15.19 -2.76
CA ALA A 224 15.64 -14.39 -1.53
C ALA A 224 16.39 -13.07 -1.75
N ASP A 225 15.91 -12.01 -1.11
CA ASP A 225 16.56 -10.71 -1.21
C ASP A 225 17.86 -10.70 -0.41
N ALA A 226 18.88 -10.04 -0.96
CA ALA A 226 20.11 -9.75 -0.26
C ALA A 226 19.82 -8.62 0.72
N VAL A 227 19.64 -8.99 1.99
CA VAL A 227 19.55 -8.03 3.09
C VAL A 227 20.87 -7.25 3.12
N ALA A 228 20.84 -5.97 2.78
CA ALA A 228 21.99 -5.11 3.03
C ALA A 228 22.19 -5.07 4.55
N GLU A 229 23.37 -5.47 5.04
CA GLU A 229 23.76 -5.14 6.41
C GLU A 229 23.67 -3.62 6.54
N THR A 230 22.67 -3.13 7.28
CA THR A 230 22.64 -1.75 7.73
C THR A 230 23.88 -1.56 8.59
N ALA A 231 24.90 -0.92 8.02
CA ALA A 231 26.04 -0.46 8.79
C ALA A 231 25.54 0.55 9.83
N GLU A 232 25.59 0.16 11.11
CA GLU A 232 25.41 1.05 12.27
C GLU A 232 26.29 2.30 12.20
#